data_AF-A0A1D8P449-F1
#
_entry.id   AF-A0A1D8P449-F1
#
_cell.length_a   1.000
_cell.length_b   1.000
_cell.length_c   1.000
_cell.angle_alpha   90.00
_cell.angle_beta   90.00
_cell.angle_gamma   90.00
#
_symmetry.space_group_name_H-M   'P 1'
#
loop_
_entity.id
_entity.type
_entity.pdbx_description
1 polymer ?
#
loop_
_entity_poly.entity_id
_entity_poly.type
_entity_poly.pdbx_seq_one_letter_code
_entity_poly.pdbx_strand_id
1 'polypeptide(L)'
;MKNIIPVIILFALIGCNNSQTGLAEKIDLLKKQNDSLTKIIDDLNEKYIFDEIKADFTPSNKNKYKIGEEYNGKFFLIGHNNLDYVLFSTKLEEGSANLYRPDTLRSKSASYKFSRILDNKENNFFFKVYLGNEYGQNGDYIPLLKMSQQAE
;
A
#
# COMPACT_ATOMS: atom_id res chain seq x y z
N MET A 1 6.82 -56.07 57.90
CA MET A 1 6.25 -55.16 56.87
C MET A 1 7.12 -53.91 56.76
N LYS A 2 8.29 -53.96 56.10
CA LYS A 2 9.24 -52.82 56.09
C LYS A 2 9.83 -52.48 54.72
N ASN A 3 9.38 -53.15 53.64
CA ASN A 3 9.99 -53.05 52.31
C ASN A 3 9.02 -52.61 51.19
N ILE A 4 7.86 -52.03 51.51
CA ILE A 4 6.86 -51.60 50.49
C ILE A 4 7.04 -50.12 50.10
N ILE A 5 7.76 -49.33 50.90
CA ILE A 5 7.98 -47.90 50.68
C ILE A 5 8.79 -47.56 49.41
N PRO A 6 9.84 -48.32 49.00
CA PRO A 6 10.60 -47.95 47.79
C PRO A 6 9.84 -48.20 46.49
N VAL A 7 8.76 -48.99 46.50
CA VAL A 7 7.97 -49.31 45.29
C VAL A 7 6.97 -48.21 44.95
N ILE A 8 6.40 -47.53 45.96
CA ILE A 8 5.41 -46.46 45.76
C ILE A 8 6.07 -45.18 45.19
N ILE A 9 7.34 -44.92 45.53
CA ILE A 9 8.10 -43.79 44.99
C ILE A 9 8.46 -44.01 43.51
N LEU A 10 8.67 -45.25 43.08
CA LEU A 10 8.97 -45.58 41.68
C LEU A 10 7.76 -45.39 40.76
N PHE A 11 6.53 -45.63 41.25
CA PHE A 11 5.30 -45.40 40.50
C PHE A 11 4.90 -43.92 40.40
N ALA A 12 5.30 -43.08 41.36
CA ALA A 12 5.04 -41.64 41.33
C ALA A 12 5.79 -40.91 40.21
N LEU A 13 6.91 -41.46 39.73
CA LEU A 13 7.73 -40.87 38.66
C LEU A 13 7.20 -41.18 37.24
N ILE A 14 6.39 -42.24 37.07
CA ILE A 14 5.85 -42.65 35.76
C ILE A 14 4.66 -41.76 35.36
N GLY A 15 3.99 -41.13 36.34
CA GLY A 15 2.81 -40.28 36.10
C GLY A 15 3.08 -38.87 35.57
N CYS A 16 4.34 -38.44 35.43
CA CYS A 16 4.70 -37.07 35.05
C CYS A 16 5.05 -36.88 33.55
N ASN A 17 4.91 -37.92 32.72
CA ASN A 17 5.31 -37.86 31.30
C ASN A 17 4.20 -37.42 30.32
N ASN A 18 2.93 -37.38 30.75
CA ASN A 18 1.80 -37.08 29.84
C ASN A 18 1.53 -35.57 29.65
N SER A 19 2.08 -34.70 30.49
CA SER A 19 1.91 -33.23 30.35
C SER A 19 2.91 -32.60 29.38
N GLN A 20 4.08 -33.22 29.19
CA GLN A 20 5.10 -32.75 28.25
C GLN A 20 4.73 -33.02 26.79
N THR A 21 4.06 -34.14 26.49
CA THR A 21 3.64 -34.50 25.13
C THR A 21 2.56 -33.56 24.60
N GLY A 22 1.50 -33.30 25.38
CA GLY A 22 0.45 -32.36 24.98
C GLY A 22 0.92 -30.90 24.88
N LEU A 23 1.89 -30.49 25.72
CA LEU A 23 2.49 -29.17 25.62
C LEU A 23 3.42 -29.06 24.40
N ALA A 24 4.22 -30.09 24.12
CA ALA A 24 5.09 -30.14 22.94
C ALA A 24 4.28 -30.13 21.64
N GLU A 25 3.20 -30.89 21.57
CA GLU A 25 2.27 -30.89 20.42
C GLU A 25 1.63 -29.51 20.21
N LYS A 26 1.22 -28.85 21.30
CA LYS A 26 0.63 -27.50 21.21
C LYS A 26 1.66 -26.44 20.78
N ILE A 27 2.91 -26.56 21.24
CA ILE A 27 4.01 -25.70 20.79
C ILE A 27 4.31 -25.93 19.31
N ASP A 28 4.34 -27.19 18.86
CA ASP A 28 4.58 -27.52 17.45
C ASP A 28 3.47 -27.00 16.54
N LEU A 29 2.21 -27.12 16.97
CA LEU A 29 1.06 -26.56 16.26
C LEU A 29 1.15 -25.03 16.15
N LEU A 30 1.46 -24.34 17.25
CA LEU A 30 1.60 -22.88 17.27
C LEU A 30 2.77 -22.40 16.40
N LYS A 31 3.89 -23.15 16.37
CA LYS A 31 5.01 -22.85 15.47
C LYS A 31 4.60 -22.97 14.01
N LYS A 32 3.94 -24.07 13.63
CA LYS A 32 3.44 -24.27 12.26
C LYS A 32 2.45 -23.18 11.83
N GLN A 33 1.58 -22.75 12.74
CA GLN A 33 0.66 -21.65 12.47
C GLN A 33 1.40 -20.32 12.28
N ASN A 34 2.40 -20.05 13.13
CA ASN A 34 3.23 -18.85 13.00
C ASN A 34 4.01 -18.87 11.68
N ASP A 35 4.71 -19.97 11.36
CA ASP A 35 5.45 -20.12 10.10
C ASP A 35 4.54 -19.94 8.88
N SER A 36 3.31 -20.47 8.94
CA SER A 36 2.31 -20.27 7.89
C SER A 36 1.86 -18.82 7.77
N LEU A 37 1.67 -18.11 8.88
CA LEU A 37 1.30 -16.70 8.88
C LEU A 37 2.45 -15.82 8.38
N THR A 38 3.69 -16.10 8.81
CA THR A 38 4.90 -15.45 8.31
C THR A 38 5.01 -15.63 6.80
N LYS A 39 4.84 -16.85 6.30
CA LYS A 39 4.86 -17.09 4.85
C LYS A 39 3.79 -16.31 4.10
N ILE A 40 2.57 -16.23 4.63
CA ILE A 40 1.51 -15.41 4.03
C ILE A 40 1.90 -13.93 4.03
N ILE A 41 2.45 -13.41 5.12
CA ILE A 41 2.92 -12.03 5.22
C ILE A 41 4.05 -11.77 4.21
N ASP A 42 5.00 -12.69 4.08
CA ASP A 42 6.09 -12.60 3.12
C ASP A 42 5.55 -12.59 1.68
N ASP A 43 4.64 -13.51 1.34
CA ASP A 43 3.96 -13.58 0.04
C ASP A 43 3.15 -12.31 -0.26
N LEU A 44 2.56 -11.69 0.77
CA LEU A 44 1.84 -10.42 0.66
C LEU A 44 2.82 -9.27 0.42
N ASN A 45 3.94 -9.21 1.14
CA ASN A 45 4.97 -8.18 1.02
C ASN A 45 5.68 -8.18 -0.34
N GLU A 46 5.69 -9.30 -1.06
CA GLU A 46 6.20 -9.37 -2.42
C GLU A 46 5.23 -8.84 -3.49
N LYS A 47 3.95 -8.61 -3.16
CA LYS A 47 2.91 -8.21 -4.10
C LYS A 47 2.44 -6.77 -3.89
N TYR A 48 1.91 -6.18 -4.95
CA TYR A 48 1.13 -4.95 -4.83
C TYR A 48 -0.29 -5.31 -4.36
N ILE A 49 -0.74 -4.72 -3.25
CA ILE A 49 -2.05 -5.01 -2.67
C ILE A 49 -2.96 -3.81 -2.87
N PHE A 50 -3.89 -3.94 -3.82
CA PHE A 50 -5.01 -3.04 -4.03
C PHE A 50 -6.16 -3.81 -4.67
N ASP A 51 -7.39 -3.65 -4.15
CA ASP A 51 -8.56 -4.35 -4.70
C ASP A 51 -8.95 -3.78 -6.08
N GLU A 52 -9.13 -2.47 -6.15
CA GLU A 52 -9.44 -1.72 -7.36
C GLU A 52 -8.96 -0.29 -7.16
N ILE A 53 -8.33 0.29 -8.20
CA ILE A 53 -8.00 1.71 -8.19
C ILE A 53 -8.74 2.41 -9.32
N LYS A 54 -9.61 3.36 -8.95
CA LYS A 54 -10.25 4.26 -9.91
C LYS A 54 -9.60 5.62 -9.82
N ALA A 55 -9.07 6.07 -10.94
CA ALA A 55 -8.61 7.43 -11.12
C ALA A 55 -9.64 8.18 -11.98
N ASP A 56 -10.04 9.37 -11.53
CA ASP A 56 -10.91 10.24 -12.30
C ASP A 56 -10.38 11.67 -12.29
N PHE A 57 -10.72 12.42 -13.33
CA PHE A 57 -10.34 13.82 -13.46
C PHE A 57 -11.58 14.69 -13.64
N THR A 58 -11.68 15.74 -12.84
CA THR A 58 -12.75 16.73 -12.96
C THR A 58 -12.17 18.13 -13.11
N PRO A 59 -12.37 18.80 -14.27
CA PRO A 59 -12.01 20.20 -14.42
C PRO A 59 -12.95 21.09 -13.60
N SER A 60 -12.44 22.24 -13.17
CA SER A 60 -13.29 23.29 -12.59
C SER A 60 -14.22 23.88 -13.66
N ASN A 61 -15.48 24.09 -13.31
CA ASN A 61 -16.45 24.76 -14.19
C ASN A 61 -16.12 26.25 -14.46
N LYS A 62 -15.15 26.81 -13.72
CA LYS A 62 -14.68 28.19 -13.91
C LYS A 62 -13.49 28.30 -14.87
N ASN A 63 -12.97 27.18 -15.36
CA ASN A 63 -11.80 27.20 -16.24
C ASN A 63 -12.12 27.92 -17.56
N LYS A 64 -11.17 28.74 -18.00
CA LYS A 64 -11.12 29.24 -19.37
C LYS A 64 -10.05 28.43 -20.11
N TYR A 65 -10.38 27.94 -21.28
CA TYR A 65 -9.50 27.09 -22.08
C TYR A 65 -8.68 27.95 -23.04
N LYS A 66 -7.95 28.94 -22.52
CA LYS A 66 -7.13 29.84 -23.33
C LYS A 66 -5.68 29.79 -22.90
N ILE A 67 -4.78 29.98 -23.85
CA ILE A 67 -3.35 30.08 -23.54
C ILE A 67 -3.09 31.25 -22.58
N GLY A 68 -2.30 31.01 -21.53
CA GLY A 68 -1.98 31.97 -20.48
C GLY A 68 -2.99 32.08 -19.34
N GLU A 69 -4.12 31.36 -19.40
CA GLU A 69 -5.11 31.33 -18.32
C GLU A 69 -4.83 30.18 -17.33
N GLU A 70 -5.29 30.37 -16.10
CA GLU A 70 -5.19 29.36 -15.04
C GLU A 70 -6.24 28.25 -15.23
N TYR A 71 -5.74 27.02 -15.25
CA TYR A 71 -6.53 25.80 -15.28
C TYR A 71 -6.51 25.11 -13.92
N ASN A 72 -7.70 24.93 -13.35
CA ASN A 72 -7.91 24.30 -12.06
C ASN A 72 -8.55 22.92 -12.24
N GLY A 73 -8.02 21.91 -11.56
CA GLY A 73 -8.47 20.53 -11.70
C GLY A 73 -8.50 19.77 -10.39
N LYS A 74 -9.28 18.68 -10.37
CA LYS A 74 -9.26 17.67 -9.31
C LYS A 74 -8.92 16.32 -9.91
N PHE A 75 -7.91 15.69 -9.35
CA PHE A 75 -7.59 14.29 -9.57
C PHE A 75 -8.20 13.48 -8.43
N PHE A 76 -9.06 12.52 -8.73
CA PHE A 76 -9.66 11.63 -7.76
C PHE A 76 -8.97 10.28 -7.81
N LEU A 77 -8.77 9.68 -6.65
CA LEU A 77 -8.20 8.36 -6.51
C LEU A 77 -8.96 7.57 -5.45
N ILE A 78 -9.71 6.57 -5.88
CA ILE A 78 -10.45 5.68 -4.99
C ILE A 78 -9.66 4.38 -4.87
N GLY A 79 -9.17 4.09 -3.66
CA GLY A 79 -8.50 2.84 -3.32
C GLY A 79 -8.63 2.57 -1.81
N HIS A 80 -8.63 1.29 -1.44
CA HIS A 80 -8.77 0.82 -0.05
C HIS A 80 -7.47 0.90 0.76
N ASN A 81 -6.69 1.99 0.62
CA ASN A 81 -5.39 2.17 1.27
C ASN A 81 -5.25 3.57 1.87
N ASN A 82 -4.35 3.73 2.85
CA ASN A 82 -3.95 5.05 3.34
C ASN A 82 -3.15 5.77 2.25
N LEU A 83 -3.85 6.55 1.42
CA LEU A 83 -3.23 7.40 0.40
C LEU A 83 -2.43 8.51 1.08
N ASP A 84 -1.14 8.59 0.83
CA ASP A 84 -0.26 9.55 1.50
C ASP A 84 -0.15 10.85 0.68
N TYR A 85 0.20 10.73 -0.60
CA TYR A 85 0.29 11.87 -1.52
C TYR A 85 0.30 11.45 -3.00
N VAL A 86 0.03 12.42 -3.87
CA VAL A 86 0.16 12.29 -5.33
C VAL A 86 1.22 13.27 -5.81
N LEU A 87 2.17 12.79 -6.60
CA LEU A 87 3.09 13.67 -7.31
C LEU A 87 2.47 14.09 -8.64
N PHE A 88 2.63 15.37 -8.97
CA PHE A 88 2.04 15.98 -10.15
C PHE A 88 3.08 16.81 -10.91
N SER A 89 3.16 16.63 -12.23
CA SER A 89 3.96 17.51 -13.10
C SER A 89 3.29 17.72 -14.45
N THR A 90 3.70 18.78 -15.15
CA THR A 90 3.36 19.02 -16.56
C THR A 90 4.40 18.48 -17.53
N LYS A 91 5.52 17.95 -17.00
CA LYS A 91 6.66 17.46 -17.79
C LYS A 91 7.23 16.16 -17.22
N LEU A 92 7.83 15.38 -18.11
CA LEU A 92 8.65 14.23 -17.76
C LEU A 92 10.13 14.59 -17.90
N GLU A 93 10.99 13.87 -17.21
CA GLU A 93 12.43 13.88 -17.45
C GLU A 93 12.73 13.35 -18.87
N GLU A 94 13.75 13.90 -19.51
CA GLU A 94 14.10 13.54 -20.89
C GLU A 94 14.47 12.04 -20.97
N GLY A 95 13.78 11.31 -21.86
CA GLY A 95 14.01 9.87 -22.06
C GLY A 95 13.50 8.97 -20.91
N SER A 96 12.69 9.48 -19.98
CA SER A 96 12.25 8.76 -18.79
C SER A 96 10.74 8.88 -18.54
N ALA A 97 10.19 7.93 -17.78
CA ALA A 97 8.83 7.99 -17.25
C ALA A 97 8.73 8.74 -15.90
N ASN A 98 9.83 9.34 -15.45
CA ASN A 98 9.88 10.13 -14.22
C ASN A 98 9.34 11.54 -14.42
N LEU A 99 8.71 12.08 -13.38
CA LEU A 99 8.18 13.44 -13.38
C LEU A 99 9.32 14.45 -13.23
N TYR A 100 9.35 15.46 -14.10
CA TYR A 100 10.29 16.58 -13.94
C TYR A 100 9.75 17.56 -12.90
N ARG A 101 10.50 17.76 -11.81
CA ARG A 101 10.18 18.70 -10.71
C ARG A 101 8.71 18.64 -10.26
N PRO A 102 8.26 17.50 -9.71
CA PRO A 102 6.86 17.31 -9.36
C PRO A 102 6.45 18.14 -8.13
N ASP A 103 5.21 18.60 -8.15
CA ASP A 103 4.52 19.07 -6.95
C ASP A 103 4.00 17.89 -6.14
N THR A 104 4.01 18.01 -4.82
CA THR A 104 3.37 17.05 -3.91
C THR A 104 1.96 17.52 -3.58
N LEU A 105 0.97 16.80 -4.08
CA LEU A 105 -0.44 17.02 -3.77
C LEU A 105 -0.85 16.15 -2.59
N ARG A 106 -1.26 16.79 -1.50
CA ARG A 106 -1.79 16.11 -0.30
C ARG A 106 -3.27 16.39 -0.16
N SER A 107 -4.01 15.40 0.30
CA SER A 107 -5.44 15.54 0.59
C SER A 107 -5.83 14.69 1.77
N LYS A 108 -6.82 15.18 2.54
CA LYS A 108 -7.48 14.39 3.60
C LYS A 108 -8.60 13.50 3.03
N SER A 109 -8.79 13.53 1.72
CA SER A 109 -9.81 12.79 0.98
C SER A 109 -9.18 12.19 -0.27
N ALA A 110 -9.91 11.32 -0.96
CA ALA A 110 -9.56 10.78 -2.27
C ALA A 110 -9.48 11.83 -3.41
N SER A 111 -9.38 13.13 -3.12
CA SER A 111 -9.43 14.23 -4.11
C SER A 111 -8.25 15.18 -3.97
N TYR A 112 -7.44 15.29 -5.02
CA TYR A 112 -6.22 16.07 -5.09
C TYR A 112 -6.42 17.26 -6.03
N LYS A 113 -6.36 18.47 -5.49
CA LYS A 113 -6.52 19.70 -6.27
C LYS A 113 -5.18 20.12 -6.85
N PHE A 114 -5.20 20.62 -8.09
CA PHE A 114 -4.04 21.24 -8.71
C PHE A 114 -4.44 22.46 -9.54
N SER A 115 -3.47 23.34 -9.78
CA SER A 115 -3.59 24.50 -10.65
C SER A 115 -2.35 24.64 -11.52
N ARG A 116 -2.56 24.98 -12.81
CA ARG A 116 -1.51 25.24 -13.81
C ARG A 116 -1.94 26.26 -14.83
N ILE A 117 -0.98 27.01 -15.35
CA ILE A 117 -1.20 27.89 -16.50
C ILE A 117 -1.16 27.03 -17.78
N LEU A 118 -2.09 27.27 -18.69
CA LEU A 118 -2.10 26.63 -20.01
C LEU A 118 -1.11 27.35 -20.93
N ASP A 119 0.13 26.89 -20.96
CA ASP A 119 1.20 27.57 -21.71
C ASP A 119 1.29 27.11 -23.17
N ASN A 120 0.61 26.02 -23.52
CA ASN A 120 0.67 25.40 -24.84
C ASN A 120 -0.73 25.14 -25.40
N LYS A 121 -0.81 24.86 -26.71
CA LYS A 121 -2.06 24.38 -27.34
C LYS A 121 -2.51 23.04 -26.78
N GLU A 122 -1.56 22.16 -26.45
CA GLU A 122 -1.79 20.91 -25.74
C GLU A 122 -0.98 20.92 -24.45
N ASN A 123 -1.67 20.83 -23.32
CA ASN A 123 -1.05 20.81 -22.00
C ASN A 123 -1.19 19.41 -21.42
N ASN A 124 -0.06 18.81 -21.09
CA ASN A 124 -0.02 17.48 -20.49
C ASN A 124 0.06 17.58 -18.97
N PHE A 125 -0.64 16.68 -18.31
CA PHE A 125 -0.72 16.56 -16.87
C PHE A 125 -0.39 15.12 -16.49
N PHE A 126 0.61 14.96 -15.65
CA PHE A 126 1.14 13.67 -15.27
C PHE A 126 1.00 13.47 -13.77
N PHE A 127 0.38 12.36 -13.37
CA PHE A 127 0.15 12.02 -11.98
C PHE A 127 0.83 10.70 -11.64
N LYS A 128 1.48 10.68 -10.48
CA LYS A 128 2.19 9.53 -9.95
C LYS A 128 1.78 9.35 -8.50
N VAL A 129 1.11 8.24 -8.21
CA VAL A 129 0.46 8.00 -6.91
C VAL A 129 1.38 7.24 -5.98
N TYR A 130 1.47 7.70 -4.73
CA TYR A 130 2.14 6.99 -3.65
C TYR A 130 1.11 6.46 -2.66
N LEU A 131 1.09 5.14 -2.52
CA LEU A 131 0.27 4.41 -1.58
C LEU A 131 1.17 4.01 -0.41
N GLY A 132 0.81 4.43 0.81
CA GLY A 132 1.42 3.87 2.01
C GLY A 132 0.69 2.59 2.40
N ASN A 133 1.41 1.50 2.62
CA ASN A 133 0.86 0.25 3.14
C ASN A 133 1.72 -0.30 4.29
N GLU A 134 1.09 -1.02 5.22
CA GLU A 134 1.79 -1.77 6.27
C GLU A 134 2.33 -3.10 5.73
N TYR A 135 1.65 -3.65 4.72
CA TYR A 135 1.96 -4.91 4.03
C TYR A 135 1.88 -4.71 2.51
N GLY A 136 2.72 -5.41 1.75
CA GLY A 136 2.88 -5.23 0.31
C GLY A 136 4.19 -4.56 -0.06
N GLN A 137 4.55 -4.56 -1.34
CA GLN A 137 5.75 -3.84 -1.78
C GLN A 137 5.60 -2.35 -1.45
N ASN A 138 6.52 -1.86 -0.62
CA ASN A 138 6.65 -0.45 -0.31
C ASN A 138 7.22 0.27 -1.52
N GLY A 139 6.53 1.33 -1.93
CA GLY A 139 6.99 2.16 -3.03
C GLY A 139 6.45 1.70 -4.38
N ASP A 140 5.86 2.68 -5.04
CA ASP A 140 5.92 2.85 -6.48
C ASP A 140 4.82 2.19 -7.35
N TYR A 141 3.85 3.07 -7.63
CA TYR A 141 3.20 3.38 -8.90
C TYR A 141 2.01 2.55 -9.36
N ILE A 142 0.85 3.18 -9.24
CA ILE A 142 -0.06 3.20 -10.39
C ILE A 142 0.74 3.76 -11.58
N PRO A 143 0.68 3.12 -12.76
CA PRO A 143 1.31 3.61 -13.98
C PRO A 143 1.09 5.11 -14.14
N LEU A 144 2.11 5.81 -14.64
CA LEU A 144 2.05 7.24 -14.94
C LEU A 144 0.73 7.58 -15.65
N LEU A 145 -0.14 8.33 -14.98
CA LEU A 145 -1.41 8.73 -15.56
C LEU A 145 -1.20 10.03 -16.32
N LYS A 146 -1.39 9.98 -17.65
CA LYS A 146 -1.32 11.14 -18.53
C LYS A 146 -2.72 11.63 -18.86
N MET A 147 -2.91 12.93 -18.76
CA MET A 147 -4.06 13.64 -19.31
C MET A 147 -3.57 14.79 -20.19
N SER A 148 -4.32 15.10 -21.24
CA SER A 148 -4.05 16.21 -22.14
C SER A 148 -5.25 17.17 -22.16
N GLN A 149 -5.00 18.47 -22.05
CA GLN A 149 -6.01 19.52 -22.20
C GLN A 149 -5.63 20.44 -23.35
N GLN A 150 -6.61 20.70 -24.22
CA GLN A 150 -6.46 21.67 -25.29
C GLN A 150 -6.80 23.08 -24.80
N ALA A 151 -5.99 24.04 -25.24
CA ALA A 151 -6.21 25.47 -25.08
C ALA A 151 -6.35 26.13 -26.45
N GLU A 152 -7.24 27.12 -26.51
CA GLU A 152 -7.50 27.99 -27.68
C GLU A 152 -6.63 29.24 -27.67
#